data_AF-A0AAN9J8G1-F1
#
_entry.id   AF-A0AAN9J8G1-F1
#
_cell.length_a   1.000
_cell.length_b   1.000
_cell.length_c   1.000
_cell.angle_alpha   90.00
_cell.angle_beta   90.00
_cell.angle_gamma   90.00
#
_symmetry.space_group_name_H-M   'P 1'
#
loop_
_entity.id
_entity.type
_entity.pdbx_description
1 polymer ?
#
loop_
_entity_poly.entity_id
_entity_poly.type
_entity_poly.pdbx_seq_one_letter_code
_entity_poly.pdbx_strand_id
1 'polypeptide(L)'
;MSASLTEINDDLIRSMAIGAVFSDFGGKIHSIDFHRKDDLLVTASEDDSVRLYDIANAKLLKTTYHKKHGTDRICFTHHPSSVICSSRYNLESTGESLRYLSMYDNRCLRYFKGHKERVVSLCMSPINDSFMSGSLDHSVRIWDLRVNACQIASCDAVTTSQLPQPLQSH
;
A
#
# COMPACT_ATOMS: atom_id res chain seq x y z
N MET A 1 -20.54 3.87 -23.36
CA MET A 1 -19.91 2.93 -24.31
C MET A 1 -19.47 1.73 -23.51
N SER A 2 -20.07 0.56 -23.76
CA SER A 2 -19.66 -0.70 -23.10
C SER A 2 -18.30 -1.08 -23.67
N ALA A 3 -17.27 -1.11 -22.82
CA ALA A 3 -16.01 -1.75 -23.18
C ALA A 3 -16.33 -3.24 -23.39
N SER A 4 -16.23 -3.71 -24.64
CA SER A 4 -16.32 -5.13 -24.93
C SER A 4 -15.14 -5.80 -24.24
N LEU A 5 -15.41 -6.69 -23.28
CA LEU A 5 -14.40 -7.58 -22.73
C LEU A 5 -13.89 -8.43 -23.89
N THR A 6 -12.69 -8.12 -24.39
CA THR A 6 -12.00 -8.94 -25.38
C THR A 6 -11.78 -10.32 -24.77
N GLU A 7 -12.40 -11.36 -25.33
CA GLU A 7 -12.16 -12.72 -24.84
C GLU A 7 -10.69 -13.08 -25.00
N ILE A 8 -10.09 -13.59 -23.92
CA ILE A 8 -8.71 -14.04 -23.93
C ILE A 8 -8.63 -15.30 -24.78
N ASN A 9 -7.95 -15.25 -25.92
CA ASN A 9 -7.70 -16.39 -26.80
C ASN A 9 -6.21 -16.59 -27.06
N ASP A 10 -5.84 -17.75 -27.61
CA ASP A 10 -4.44 -18.14 -27.81
C ASP A 10 -3.70 -17.17 -28.75
N ASP A 11 -4.38 -16.64 -29.77
CA ASP A 11 -3.79 -15.68 -30.70
C ASP A 11 -3.48 -14.33 -30.02
N LEU A 12 -4.38 -13.86 -29.15
CA LEU A 12 -4.17 -12.66 -28.33
C LEU A 12 -2.97 -12.83 -27.41
N ILE A 13 -2.87 -13.99 -26.72
CA ILE A 13 -1.73 -14.29 -25.84
C ILE A 13 -0.43 -14.30 -26.65
N ARG A 14 -0.42 -14.91 -27.85
CA ARG A 14 0.74 -14.92 -28.73
C ARG A 14 1.11 -13.55 -29.28
N SER A 15 0.14 -12.65 -29.40
CA SER A 15 0.37 -11.27 -29.85
C SER A 15 0.90 -10.34 -28.75
N MET A 16 0.90 -10.78 -27.48
CA MET A 16 1.40 -9.97 -26.38
C MET A 16 2.88 -9.63 -26.58
N ALA A 17 3.16 -8.33 -26.58
CA ALA A 17 4.50 -7.79 -26.69
C ALA A 17 4.70 -6.68 -25.66
N ILE A 18 5.95 -6.22 -25.54
CA ILE A 18 6.28 -5.08 -24.67
C ILE A 18 5.57 -3.84 -25.22
N GLY A 19 4.59 -3.32 -24.48
CA GLY A 19 3.86 -2.12 -24.88
C GLY A 19 4.62 -0.81 -24.63
N ALA A 20 5.35 -0.73 -23.51
CA ALA A 20 6.14 0.43 -23.14
C ALA A 20 7.32 0.02 -22.23
N VAL A 21 8.42 0.79 -22.27
CA VAL A 21 9.60 0.60 -21.43
C VAL A 21 10.00 1.93 -20.79
N PHE A 22 10.17 1.95 -19.48
CA PHE A 22 10.67 3.11 -18.73
C PHE A 22 11.99 2.74 -18.04
N SER A 23 13.11 3.20 -18.59
CA SER A 23 14.46 2.82 -18.15
C SER A 23 15.18 3.86 -17.28
N ASP A 24 14.49 4.91 -16.85
CA ASP A 24 15.12 6.05 -16.16
C ASP A 24 15.37 5.79 -14.65
N PHE A 25 15.31 4.55 -14.18
CA PHE A 25 15.47 4.20 -12.76
C PHE A 25 16.95 4.12 -12.37
N GLY A 26 17.31 4.73 -11.24
CA GLY A 26 18.66 4.68 -10.69
C GLY A 26 18.96 3.43 -9.86
N GLY A 27 18.01 2.49 -9.76
CA GLY A 27 18.11 1.33 -8.87
C GLY A 27 17.01 0.29 -9.14
N LYS A 28 16.98 -0.76 -8.32
CA LYS A 28 15.97 -1.83 -8.41
C LYS A 28 14.57 -1.27 -8.09
N ILE A 29 13.59 -1.67 -8.89
CA ILE A 29 12.19 -1.43 -8.58
C ILE A 29 11.77 -2.45 -7.51
N HIS A 30 11.24 -1.96 -6.39
CA HIS A 30 10.86 -2.81 -5.28
C HIS A 30 9.38 -3.19 -5.31
N SER A 31 8.52 -2.29 -5.78
CA SER A 31 7.07 -2.47 -5.75
C SER A 31 6.42 -1.62 -6.83
N ILE A 32 5.32 -2.12 -7.39
CA ILE A 32 4.47 -1.42 -8.36
C ILE A 32 3.00 -1.65 -7.97
N ASP A 33 2.13 -0.71 -8.31
CA ASP A 33 0.68 -0.88 -8.11
C ASP A 33 -0.13 -0.09 -9.14
N PHE A 34 -1.23 -0.68 -9.60
CA PHE A 34 -2.17 -0.06 -10.53
C PHE A 34 -3.30 0.61 -9.75
N HIS A 35 -3.66 1.83 -10.13
CA HIS A 35 -4.86 2.44 -9.58
C HIS A 35 -6.09 1.65 -10.05
N ARG A 36 -7.07 1.48 -9.17
CA ARG A 36 -8.16 0.54 -9.43
C ARG A 36 -9.18 1.04 -10.46
N LYS A 37 -9.31 2.35 -10.61
CA LYS A 37 -10.33 2.98 -11.47
C LYS A 37 -9.77 3.78 -12.63
N ASP A 38 -8.56 4.31 -12.45
CA ASP A 38 -7.95 5.23 -13.40
C ASP A 38 -6.72 4.55 -13.99
N ASP A 39 -6.33 4.91 -15.21
CA ASP A 39 -5.16 4.37 -15.91
C ASP A 39 -3.86 4.96 -15.35
N LEU A 40 -3.64 4.79 -14.04
CA LEU A 40 -2.46 5.23 -13.31
C LEU A 40 -1.68 4.05 -12.77
N LEU A 41 -0.36 4.16 -12.81
CA LEU A 41 0.58 3.22 -12.18
C LEU A 41 1.48 3.99 -11.22
N VAL A 42 1.75 3.43 -10.05
CA VAL A 42 2.77 3.92 -9.14
C VAL A 42 3.87 2.89 -8.97
N THR A 43 5.11 3.36 -8.87
CA THR A 43 6.27 2.51 -8.62
C THR A 43 7.11 3.07 -7.47
N ALA A 44 7.67 2.19 -6.65
CA ALA A 44 8.68 2.52 -5.64
C ALA A 44 10.00 1.83 -5.98
N SER A 45 11.10 2.57 -5.85
CA SER A 45 12.43 2.14 -6.28
C SER A 45 13.50 2.39 -5.21
N GLU A 46 14.58 1.62 -5.32
CA GLU A 46 15.79 1.68 -4.51
C GLU A 46 16.46 3.07 -4.52
N ASP A 47 16.29 3.83 -5.60
CA ASP A 47 16.76 5.23 -5.76
C ASP A 47 15.95 6.26 -4.95
N ASP A 48 15.17 5.80 -3.97
CA ASP A 48 14.22 6.56 -3.15
C ASP A 48 13.09 7.24 -3.92
N SER A 49 12.94 6.95 -5.22
CA SER A 49 11.92 7.54 -6.06
C SER A 49 10.58 6.80 -5.94
N VAL A 50 9.52 7.61 -5.86
CA VAL A 50 8.14 7.21 -6.13
C VAL A 50 7.74 7.88 -7.43
N ARG A 51 7.34 7.08 -8.42
CA ARG A 51 6.99 7.57 -9.75
C ARG A 51 5.55 7.23 -10.06
N LEU A 52 4.83 8.21 -10.61
CA LEU A 52 3.45 8.12 -11.05
C LEU A 52 3.41 8.19 -12.58
N TYR A 53 2.72 7.24 -13.20
CA TYR A 53 2.60 7.12 -14.64
C TYR A 53 1.15 7.19 -15.07
N ASP A 54 0.94 7.75 -16.25
CA ASP A 54 -0.25 7.58 -17.07
C ASP A 54 0.00 6.40 -18.00
N ILE A 55 -0.79 5.35 -17.83
CA ILE A 55 -0.66 4.11 -18.59
C ILE A 55 -1.25 4.27 -19.99
N ALA A 56 -2.38 4.96 -20.11
CA ALA A 56 -3.08 5.16 -21.37
C ALA A 56 -2.19 5.89 -22.39
N ASN A 57 -1.39 6.86 -21.92
CA ASN A 57 -0.46 7.63 -22.75
C ASN A 57 1.01 7.19 -22.60
N ALA A 58 1.28 6.11 -21.86
CA ALA A 58 2.63 5.63 -21.55
C ALA A 58 3.60 6.75 -21.13
N LYS A 59 3.17 7.61 -20.20
CA LYS A 59 3.91 8.82 -19.81
C LYS A 59 4.19 8.86 -18.32
N LEU A 60 5.44 9.23 -17.96
CA LEU A 60 5.78 9.61 -16.60
C LEU A 60 5.11 10.95 -16.25
N LEU A 61 4.22 10.95 -15.28
CA LEU A 61 3.52 12.15 -14.80
C LEU A 61 4.33 12.88 -13.73
N LYS A 62 4.88 12.14 -12.76
CA LYS A 62 5.54 12.73 -11.60
C LYS A 62 6.58 11.80 -10.99
N THR A 63 7.65 12.41 -10.48
CA THR A 63 8.67 11.74 -9.66
C THR A 63 8.86 12.49 -8.35
N THR A 64 8.79 11.79 -7.23
CA THR A 64 8.99 12.33 -5.89
C THR A 64 10.05 11.51 -5.16
N TYR A 65 10.93 12.16 -4.39
CA TYR A 65 12.04 11.50 -3.70
C TYR A 65 11.86 11.54 -2.18
N HIS A 66 12.03 10.39 -1.52
CA HIS A 66 11.85 10.25 -0.07
C HIS A 66 13.13 9.86 0.68
N LYS A 67 14.24 10.56 0.40
CA LYS A 67 15.61 10.24 0.88
C LYS A 67 15.75 9.93 2.38
N LYS A 68 14.98 10.59 3.24
CA LYS A 68 15.07 10.38 4.70
C LYS A 68 14.64 8.97 5.13
N HIS A 69 13.64 8.40 4.46
CA HIS A 69 13.02 7.15 4.87
C HIS A 69 13.16 6.05 3.80
N GLY A 70 13.45 6.41 2.55
CA GLY A 70 13.32 5.55 1.39
C GLY A 70 11.89 5.06 1.19
N THR A 71 11.67 4.30 0.11
CA THR A 71 10.36 3.70 -0.18
C THR A 71 10.54 2.27 -0.69
N ASP A 72 9.82 1.30 -0.12
CA ASP A 72 10.01 -0.13 -0.45
C ASP A 72 8.75 -0.81 -0.98
N ARG A 73 7.67 -0.81 -0.21
CA ARG A 73 6.34 -1.27 -0.65
C ARG A 73 5.48 -0.05 -0.94
N ILE A 74 4.64 -0.12 -1.97
CA ILE A 74 3.73 0.96 -2.33
C ILE A 74 2.41 0.40 -2.86
N CYS A 75 1.31 1.05 -2.51
CA CYS A 75 0.01 0.82 -3.11
C CYS A 75 -0.80 2.12 -3.19
N PHE A 76 -1.74 2.18 -4.12
CA PHE A 76 -2.73 3.24 -4.19
C PHE A 76 -3.76 3.11 -3.06
N THR A 77 -4.28 4.26 -2.65
CA THR A 77 -5.55 4.32 -1.94
C THR A 77 -6.72 4.35 -2.93
N HIS A 78 -7.96 4.51 -2.46
CA HIS A 78 -9.11 4.76 -3.34
C HIS A 78 -9.08 6.13 -4.03
N HIS A 79 -8.16 7.01 -3.64
CA HIS A 79 -7.98 8.32 -4.26
C HIS A 79 -6.75 8.33 -5.20
N PRO A 80 -6.89 8.86 -6.44
CA PRO A 80 -5.86 8.71 -7.48
C PRO A 80 -4.55 9.45 -7.21
N SER A 81 -4.60 10.50 -6.39
CA SER A 81 -3.40 11.26 -6.01
C SER A 81 -2.84 10.86 -4.66
N SER A 82 -3.18 9.68 -4.14
CA SER A 82 -2.93 9.31 -2.75
C SER A 82 -2.45 7.87 -2.65
N VAL A 83 -1.29 7.67 -2.01
CA VAL A 83 -0.61 6.38 -1.94
C VAL A 83 -0.15 6.05 -0.52
N ILE A 84 -0.08 4.77 -0.21
CA ILE A 84 0.51 4.27 1.03
C ILE A 84 1.83 3.63 0.66
N CYS A 85 2.87 3.91 1.44
CA CYS A 85 4.16 3.26 1.23
C CYS A 85 4.86 2.90 2.53
N SER A 86 5.72 1.88 2.47
CA SER A 86 6.60 1.53 3.58
C SER A 86 7.95 2.23 3.45
N SER A 87 8.47 2.66 4.61
CA SER A 87 9.83 3.16 4.73
C SER A 87 10.81 2.01 4.53
N ARG A 88 11.89 2.28 3.78
CA ARG A 88 12.99 1.33 3.59
C ARG A 88 13.98 1.35 4.75
N TYR A 89 14.18 2.54 5.31
CA TYR A 89 15.13 2.85 6.37
C TYR A 89 14.36 3.44 7.58
N ASN A 90 14.90 3.28 8.80
CA ASN A 90 14.35 3.75 10.09
C ASN A 90 13.19 2.94 10.69
N LEU A 91 13.50 1.78 11.26
CA LEU A 91 12.54 1.02 12.07
C LEU A 91 12.69 1.27 13.58
N GLU A 92 13.89 1.59 14.07
CA GLU A 92 14.15 1.62 15.51
C GLU A 92 13.94 2.99 16.18
N SER A 93 14.27 4.12 15.54
CA SER A 93 14.26 5.42 16.22
C SER A 93 12.89 6.10 16.28
N THR A 94 12.08 6.03 15.21
CA THR A 94 10.79 6.75 15.14
C THR A 94 9.56 5.83 15.07
N GLY A 95 9.76 4.54 14.79
CA GLY A 95 8.71 3.55 14.55
C GLY A 95 7.88 3.82 13.29
N GLU A 96 8.30 4.74 12.41
CA GLU A 96 7.55 5.21 11.23
C GLU A 96 7.71 4.27 10.04
N SER A 97 7.20 3.06 10.22
CA SER A 97 7.27 1.98 9.22
C SER A 97 6.49 2.27 7.94
N LEU A 98 5.42 3.07 8.02
CA LEU A 98 4.46 3.28 6.95
C LEU A 98 4.06 4.76 6.84
N ARG A 99 3.80 5.21 5.62
CA ARG A 99 3.49 6.60 5.29
C ARG A 99 2.30 6.66 4.35
N TYR A 100 1.39 7.59 4.64
CA TYR A 100 0.32 8.00 3.74
C TYR A 100 0.74 9.28 3.04
N LEU A 101 0.82 9.27 1.72
CA LEU A 101 1.36 10.36 0.92
C LEU A 101 0.32 10.91 -0.04
N SER A 102 0.30 12.23 -0.20
CA SER A 102 -0.36 12.90 -1.31
C SER A 102 0.65 13.15 -2.42
N MET A 103 0.37 12.58 -3.59
CA MET A 103 1.10 12.78 -4.83
C MET A 103 0.73 14.10 -5.52
N TYR A 104 -0.30 14.82 -5.06
CA TYR A 104 -0.64 16.14 -5.59
C TYR A 104 0.34 17.21 -5.09
N ASP A 105 0.46 17.35 -3.76
CA ASP A 105 1.31 18.34 -3.08
C ASP A 105 2.65 17.78 -2.60
N ASN A 106 2.94 16.49 -2.83
CA ASN A 106 4.14 15.78 -2.34
C ASN A 106 4.28 15.78 -0.82
N ARG A 107 3.16 15.81 -0.08
CA ARG A 107 3.17 15.86 1.38
C ARG A 107 2.94 14.47 1.99
N CYS A 108 3.64 14.21 3.10
CA CYS A 108 3.26 13.12 3.99
C CYS A 108 2.03 13.56 4.80
N LEU A 109 0.89 12.93 4.52
CA LEU A 109 -0.38 13.16 5.20
C LEU A 109 -0.37 12.54 6.60
N ARG A 110 0.24 11.36 6.73
CA ARG A 110 0.26 10.61 7.99
C ARG A 110 1.40 9.59 8.04
N TYR A 111 1.88 9.32 9.25
CA TYR A 111 2.76 8.19 9.55
C TYR A 111 1.99 7.14 10.36
N PHE A 112 2.16 5.86 10.03
CA PHE A 112 1.65 4.76 10.84
C PHE A 112 2.80 4.12 11.62
N LYS A 113 2.66 4.14 12.94
CA LYS A 113 3.64 3.60 13.89
C LYS A 113 3.11 2.30 14.47
N GLY A 114 3.96 1.28 14.53
CA GLY A 114 3.60 0.03 15.21
C GLY A 114 4.42 -1.18 14.80
N HIS A 115 4.76 -1.31 13.52
CA HIS A 115 5.66 -2.39 13.11
C HIS A 115 7.06 -2.15 13.67
N LYS A 116 7.67 -3.23 14.18
CA LYS A 116 9.01 -3.21 14.79
C LYS A 116 10.10 -3.57 13.78
N GLU A 117 9.72 -4.20 12.67
CA GLU A 117 10.62 -4.56 11.59
C GLU A 117 10.06 -4.20 10.21
N ARG A 118 10.83 -4.49 9.16
CA ARG A 118 10.55 -4.10 7.78
C ARG A 118 9.20 -4.65 7.32
N VAL A 119 8.37 -3.76 6.78
CA VAL A 119 7.13 -4.15 6.12
C VAL A 119 7.46 -4.76 4.77
N VAL A 120 7.05 -6.01 4.56
CA VAL A 120 7.33 -6.80 3.37
C VAL A 120 6.14 -6.89 2.42
N SER A 121 4.93 -6.56 2.87
CA SER A 121 3.71 -6.60 2.07
C SER A 121 2.75 -5.49 2.45
N LEU A 122 2.05 -4.93 1.45
CA LEU A 122 0.98 -3.95 1.59
C LEU A 122 -0.18 -4.29 0.68
N CYS A 123 -1.40 -4.14 1.17
CA CYS A 123 -2.62 -4.36 0.39
C CYS A 123 -3.73 -3.39 0.83
N MET A 124 -4.28 -2.63 -0.12
CA MET A 124 -5.44 -1.77 0.11
C MET A 124 -6.73 -2.59 0.06
N SER A 125 -7.64 -2.37 1.00
CA SER A 125 -8.96 -3.00 0.98
C SER A 125 -9.73 -2.56 -0.25
N PRO A 126 -10.40 -3.48 -0.96
CA PRO A 126 -11.21 -3.12 -2.11
C PRO A 126 -12.54 -2.43 -1.77
N ILE A 127 -12.96 -2.42 -0.51
CA ILE A 127 -14.32 -2.01 -0.13
C ILE A 127 -14.31 -0.72 0.70
N ASN A 128 -13.34 -0.56 1.59
CA ASN A 128 -13.27 0.54 2.54
C ASN A 128 -11.88 1.19 2.55
N ASP A 129 -11.77 2.34 3.22
CA ASP A 129 -10.52 3.08 3.42
C ASP A 129 -9.62 2.43 4.50
N SER A 130 -9.42 1.13 4.41
CA SER A 130 -8.51 0.37 5.28
C SER A 130 -7.46 -0.36 4.45
N PHE A 131 -6.31 -0.64 5.06
CA PHE A 131 -5.25 -1.40 4.42
C PHE A 131 -4.57 -2.35 5.39
N MET A 132 -3.91 -3.36 4.85
CA MET A 132 -3.16 -4.35 5.59
C MET A 132 -1.67 -4.22 5.31
N SER A 133 -0.86 -4.46 6.33
CA SER A 133 0.59 -4.58 6.21
C SER A 133 1.11 -5.83 6.89
N GLY A 134 2.03 -6.54 6.23
CA GLY A 134 2.76 -7.67 6.82
C GLY A 134 4.23 -7.30 7.01
N SER A 135 4.82 -7.66 8.15
CA SER A 135 6.20 -7.31 8.51
C SER A 135 7.03 -8.54 8.91
N LEU A 136 8.35 -8.36 8.87
CA LEU A 136 9.31 -9.32 9.43
C LEU A 136 9.19 -9.47 10.96
N ASP A 137 8.47 -8.55 11.64
CA ASP A 137 8.16 -8.65 13.08
C ASP A 137 7.13 -9.75 13.42
N HIS A 138 6.86 -10.65 12.47
CA HIS A 138 5.92 -11.75 12.55
C HIS A 138 4.46 -11.31 12.80
N SER A 139 4.12 -10.07 12.46
CA SER A 139 2.75 -9.55 12.59
C SER A 139 2.17 -9.06 11.27
N VAL A 140 0.84 -9.17 11.18
CA VAL A 140 0.02 -8.49 10.19
C VAL A 140 -0.83 -7.46 10.92
N ARG A 141 -0.90 -6.24 10.39
CA ARG A 141 -1.67 -5.15 10.98
C ARG A 141 -2.71 -4.63 10.00
N ILE A 142 -3.86 -4.27 10.53
CA ILE A 142 -4.94 -3.59 9.81
C ILE A 142 -4.96 -2.14 10.26
N TRP A 143 -5.08 -1.23 9.31
CA TRP A 143 -5.08 0.21 9.53
C TRP A 143 -6.29 0.85 8.88
N ASP A 144 -6.90 1.82 9.55
CA ASP A 144 -7.94 2.68 8.99
C ASP A 144 -7.37 4.06 8.63
N LEU A 145 -7.54 4.48 7.37
CA LEU A 145 -7.09 5.79 6.90
C LEU A 145 -7.93 6.94 7.48
N ARG A 146 -9.18 6.68 7.89
CA ARG A 146 -10.13 7.68 8.38
C ARG A 146 -9.89 8.04 9.85
N VAL A 147 -9.29 7.12 10.61
CA VAL A 147 -9.12 7.28 12.06
C VAL A 147 -7.77 7.89 12.35
N ASN A 148 -7.72 9.17 12.76
CA ASN A 148 -6.46 9.87 13.08
C ASN A 148 -5.68 9.31 14.29
N ALA A 149 -6.27 8.43 15.09
CA ALA A 149 -5.62 7.82 16.26
C ALA A 149 -4.83 6.54 15.91
N CYS A 150 -3.76 6.27 16.67
CA CYS A 150 -2.97 5.04 16.60
C CYS A 150 -3.87 3.82 16.86
N GLN A 151 -4.20 3.05 15.81
CA GLN A 151 -4.93 1.80 15.97
C GLN A 151 -3.93 0.69 16.27
N ILE A 152 -3.73 0.39 17.55
CA ILE A 152 -3.31 -0.95 17.96
C ILE A 152 -4.60 -1.76 17.96
N ALA A 153 -4.95 -2.36 16.83
CA ALA A 153 -5.82 -3.53 16.84
C ALA A 153 -4.89 -4.74 16.93
N SER A 154 -4.46 -5.10 18.14
CA SER A 154 -4.16 -6.50 18.40
C SER A 154 -5.48 -7.24 18.28
N CYS A 155 -5.52 -8.26 17.43
CA CYS A 155 -6.62 -9.22 17.50
C CYS A 155 -6.37 -10.02 18.78
N ASP A 156 -6.99 -9.59 19.89
CA ASP A 156 -6.85 -10.25 21.18
C ASP A 156 -7.51 -11.63 21.14
N ALA A 157 -6.85 -12.60 21.76
CA ALA A 157 -7.39 -13.93 21.96
C ALA A 157 -8.74 -13.87 22.70
N VAL A 158 -9.75 -14.47 22.07
CA VAL A 158 -10.97 -15.09 22.62
C VAL A 158 -11.37 -14.61 24.02
N THR A 159 -12.34 -13.70 24.09
CA THR A 159 -13.09 -13.43 25.31
C THR A 159 -13.88 -14.69 25.70
N THR A 160 -13.44 -15.37 26.74
CA THR A 160 -14.18 -16.45 27.41
C THR A 160 -15.55 -15.93 27.85
N SER A 161 -16.59 -16.63 27.41
CA SER A 161 -17.97 -16.47 27.84
C SER A 161 -18.08 -16.53 29.37
N GLN A 162 -18.64 -15.48 29.98
CA GLN A 162 -19.11 -15.55 31.37
C GLN A 162 -20.29 -16.53 31.45
N LEU A 163 -20.15 -17.57 32.26
CA LEU A 163 -21.24 -18.42 32.73
C LEU A 163 -22.01 -17.69 33.85
N PRO A 164 -23.35 -17.68 33.86
CA PRO A 164 -24.12 -17.19 34.99
C PRO A 164 -24.00 -18.14 36.19
N GLN A 165 -23.76 -17.58 37.39
CA GLN A 165 -23.72 -18.31 38.65
C GLN A 165 -25.10 -18.86 39.04
N PRO A 166 -25.18 -20.04 39.69
CA PRO A 166 -26.44 -20.57 40.18
C PRO A 166 -26.96 -19.77 41.39
N LEU A 167 -28.28 -19.53 41.43
CA LEU A 167 -28.96 -18.97 42.60
C LEU A 167 -28.75 -19.87 43.82
N GLN A 168 -28.23 -19.31 44.91
CA GLN A 168 -28.34 -19.92 46.24
C GLN A 168 -29.71 -19.59 46.82
N SER A 169 -30.45 -20.65 47.16
CA SER A 169 -31.70 -20.61 47.92
C SER A 169 -31.42 -20.43 49.42
N HIS A 170 -32.00 -19.39 50.03
CA HIS A 170 -32.33 -19.35 51.46
C HIS A 170 -33.66 -18.63 51.64
#